data_AF-A0A529ZEB7-F1
#
_entry.id   AF-A0A529ZEB7-F1
#
_cell.length_a   1.000
_cell.length_b   1.000
_cell.length_c   1.000
_cell.angle_alpha   90.00
_cell.angle_beta   90.00
_cell.angle_gamma   90.00
#
_symmetry.space_group_name_H-M   'P 1'
#
loop_
_entity.id
_entity.type
_entity.pdbx_description
1 polymer ?
#
loop_
_entity_poly.entity_id
_entity_poly.type
_entity_poly.pdbx_seq_one_letter_code
_entity_poly.pdbx_strand_id
1 'polypeptide(L)'
;PLTGAFPLSMTLDSIGPLARNVADCAITDAVMAAEEPAALQPVSLATLRIGIPRGVLFDETQGEVAEAFEACVDRIGQAGARVADLSIDDLIAEMRAATRRGTIASMEGAEVHADWLASGAS
;
A
#
# COMPACT_ATOMS: atom_id res chain seq x y z
N PRO A 1 15.30 0.48 5.25
CA PRO A 1 16.14 1.59 5.79
C PRO A 1 15.77 2.91 5.12
N LEU A 2 15.80 4.04 5.83
CA LEU A 2 15.46 5.37 5.28
C LEU A 2 16.67 6.32 5.16
N THR A 3 17.82 5.97 5.73
CA THR A 3 19.04 6.78 5.63
C THR A 3 19.41 7.00 4.16
N GLY A 4 19.48 8.27 3.75
CA GLY A 4 19.80 8.67 2.39
C GLY A 4 18.59 8.88 1.46
N ALA A 5 17.39 8.50 1.88
CA ALA A 5 16.16 8.90 1.19
C ALA A 5 15.78 10.33 1.63
N PHE A 6 15.43 11.20 0.69
CA PHE A 6 14.89 12.51 1.03
C PHE A 6 13.46 12.32 1.59
N PRO A 7 13.17 12.81 2.80
CA PRO A 7 11.91 12.51 3.47
C PRO A 7 10.73 13.26 2.84
N LEU A 8 9.55 12.66 2.91
CA LEU A 8 8.27 13.36 2.78
C LEU A 8 7.56 13.34 4.13
N SER A 9 7.39 12.16 4.73
CA SER A 9 6.80 11.96 6.05
C SER A 9 7.56 10.85 6.75
N MET A 10 8.50 11.18 7.64
CA MET A 10 9.33 10.17 8.32
C MET A 10 8.52 9.10 9.05
N THR A 11 7.30 9.42 9.49
CA THR A 11 6.40 8.45 10.15
C THR A 11 5.79 7.45 9.17
N LEU A 12 5.66 7.81 7.89
CA LEU A 12 4.94 7.02 6.87
C LEU A 12 5.82 6.58 5.69
N ASP A 13 6.99 7.17 5.52
CA ASP A 13 7.92 6.87 4.43
C ASP A 13 8.38 5.42 4.53
N SER A 14 8.27 4.71 3.41
CA SER A 14 8.72 3.33 3.26
C SER A 14 9.36 3.16 1.88
N ILE A 15 10.58 2.61 1.84
CA ILE A 15 11.27 2.30 0.58
C ILE A 15 11.06 0.82 0.29
N GLY A 16 10.66 0.51 -0.95
CA GLY A 16 10.46 -0.86 -1.41
C GLY A 16 10.87 -1.04 -2.88
N PRO A 17 11.19 -2.26 -3.30
CA PRO A 17 11.62 -2.53 -4.66
C PRO A 17 10.46 -2.60 -5.66
N LEU A 18 10.73 -2.21 -6.91
CA LEU A 18 9.88 -2.47 -8.06
C LEU A 18 10.59 -3.44 -9.01
N ALA A 19 9.99 -4.60 -9.25
CA ALA A 19 10.53 -5.63 -10.13
C ALA A 19 9.43 -6.29 -10.97
N ARG A 20 9.82 -7.16 -11.92
CA ARG A 20 8.89 -7.81 -12.85
C ARG A 20 8.08 -8.95 -12.22
N ASN A 21 8.49 -9.46 -11.06
CA ASN A 21 7.81 -10.54 -10.36
C ASN A 21 8.06 -10.45 -8.84
N VAL A 22 7.27 -11.21 -8.08
CA VAL A 22 7.29 -11.20 -6.61
C VAL A 22 8.60 -11.76 -6.04
N ALA A 23 9.21 -12.74 -6.70
CA ALA A 23 10.46 -13.34 -6.22
C ALA A 23 11.62 -12.34 -6.27
N ASP A 24 11.73 -11.56 -7.34
CA ASP A 24 12.72 -10.49 -7.47
C ASP A 24 12.48 -9.38 -6.45
N CYS A 25 11.22 -9.01 -6.19
CA CYS A 25 10.88 -8.06 -5.12
C CYS A 25 11.33 -8.59 -3.75
N ALA A 26 11.03 -9.86 -3.42
CA ALA A 26 11.38 -10.45 -2.13
C ALA A 26 12.90 -10.54 -1.91
N ILE A 27 13.67 -10.92 -2.94
CA ILE A 27 15.13 -10.96 -2.88
C ILE A 27 15.68 -9.54 -2.66
N THR A 28 15.18 -8.56 -3.43
CA THR A 28 15.65 -7.18 -3.31
C THR A 28 15.31 -6.56 -1.96
N ASP A 29 14.11 -6.84 -1.46
CA ASP A 29 13.65 -6.39 -0.14
C ASP A 29 14.53 -6.96 0.99
N ALA A 30 14.86 -8.26 0.94
CA ALA A 30 15.77 -8.88 1.91
C ALA A 30 17.16 -8.20 1.91
N VAL A 31 17.72 -7.92 0.71
CA VAL A 31 18.98 -7.17 0.61
C VAL A 31 18.86 -5.78 1.21
N MET A 32 17.77 -5.06 0.93
CA MET A 32 17.50 -3.73 1.51
C MET A 32 17.34 -3.77 3.03
N ALA A 33 16.75 -4.85 3.57
CA ALA A 33 16.59 -5.09 5.00
C ALA A 33 17.87 -5.57 5.71
N ALA A 34 18.95 -5.82 4.96
CA ALA A 34 20.16 -6.49 5.44
C ALA A 34 19.90 -7.89 6.02
N GLU A 35 18.93 -8.60 5.44
CA GLU A 35 18.58 -9.98 5.72
C GLU A 35 19.14 -10.92 4.65
N GLU A 36 19.33 -12.20 4.99
CA GLU A 36 19.79 -13.20 4.01
C GLU A 36 18.65 -13.53 3.03
N PRO A 37 18.84 -13.34 1.70
CA PRO A 37 17.79 -13.62 0.74
C PRO A 37 17.41 -15.11 0.74
N ALA A 38 16.11 -15.37 0.92
CA ALA A 38 15.57 -16.73 0.91
C ALA A 38 14.58 -16.92 -0.24
N ALA A 39 14.56 -18.14 -0.79
CA ALA A 39 13.57 -18.50 -1.79
C ALA A 39 12.16 -18.55 -1.17
N LEU A 40 11.22 -17.84 -1.79
CA LEU A 40 9.82 -17.86 -1.37
C LEU A 40 9.25 -19.28 -1.43
N GLN A 41 8.57 -19.68 -0.37
CA GLN A 41 7.83 -20.94 -0.33
C GLN A 41 6.38 -20.67 -0.74
N PRO A 42 5.86 -21.34 -1.79
CA PRO A 42 4.47 -21.18 -2.19
C PRO A 42 3.52 -21.57 -1.06
N VAL A 43 2.53 -20.71 -0.78
CA VAL A 43 1.44 -20.99 0.14
C VAL A 43 0.21 -21.40 -0.66
N SER A 44 -0.48 -22.46 -0.23
CA SER A 44 -1.74 -22.87 -0.87
C SER A 44 -2.81 -21.81 -0.65
N LEU A 45 -3.46 -21.37 -1.72
CA LEU A 45 -4.57 -20.42 -1.63
C LEU A 45 -5.79 -21.01 -0.91
N ALA A 46 -5.95 -22.33 -0.91
CA ALA A 46 -7.07 -23.02 -0.26
C ALA A 46 -7.17 -22.80 1.25
N THR A 47 -6.09 -22.36 1.90
CA THR A 47 -6.06 -22.05 3.34
C THR A 47 -6.36 -20.59 3.65
N LEU A 48 -6.39 -19.72 2.62
CA LEU A 48 -6.52 -18.29 2.82
C LEU A 48 -7.97 -17.84 2.89
N ARG A 49 -8.21 -16.85 3.75
CA ARG A 49 -9.47 -16.10 3.86
C ARG A 49 -9.15 -14.64 3.56
N ILE A 50 -9.74 -14.10 2.50
CA ILE A 50 -9.43 -12.77 1.98
C ILE A 50 -10.69 -11.91 2.11
N GLY A 51 -10.56 -10.81 2.85
CA GLY A 51 -11.62 -9.82 2.98
C GLY A 51 -11.44 -8.72 1.93
N ILE A 52 -12.48 -8.41 1.17
CA ILE A 52 -12.48 -7.28 0.24
C ILE A 52 -13.27 -6.13 0.87
N PRO A 53 -12.62 -5.00 1.22
CA PRO A 53 -13.30 -3.83 1.77
C PRO A 53 -14.04 -3.07 0.66
N ARG A 54 -15.24 -3.56 0.32
CA ARG A 54 -16.15 -2.90 -0.64
C ARG A 54 -16.65 -1.57 -0.06
N GLY A 55 -17.26 -0.74 -0.90
CA GLY A 55 -17.79 0.56 -0.52
C GLY A 55 -16.90 1.70 -1.03
N VAL A 56 -16.61 2.68 -0.17
CA VAL A 56 -16.03 3.96 -0.58
C VAL A 56 -14.64 3.86 -1.21
N LEU A 57 -13.95 2.73 -1.03
CA LEU A 57 -12.66 2.45 -1.67
C LEU A 57 -12.78 2.13 -3.18
N PHE A 58 -14.00 1.86 -3.67
CA PHE A 58 -14.26 1.51 -5.07
C PHE A 58 -14.98 2.62 -5.85
N ASP A 59 -15.50 3.67 -5.17
CA ASP A 59 -16.38 4.69 -5.76
C ASP A 59 -15.75 5.43 -6.95
N GLU A 60 -14.43 5.65 -6.91
CA GLU A 60 -13.68 6.40 -7.94
C GLU A 60 -12.74 5.50 -8.76
N THR A 61 -12.88 4.17 -8.65
CA THR A 61 -12.04 3.23 -9.39
C THR A 61 -12.40 3.26 -10.88
N GLN A 62 -11.38 3.38 -11.74
CA GLN A 62 -11.55 3.33 -13.18
C GLN A 62 -12.08 1.94 -13.62
N GLY A 63 -12.96 1.92 -14.63
CA GLY A 63 -13.62 0.68 -15.08
C GLY A 63 -12.64 -0.46 -15.41
N GLU A 64 -11.59 -0.17 -16.17
CA GLU A 64 -10.57 -1.18 -16.53
C GLU A 64 -9.85 -1.76 -15.30
N VAL A 65 -9.61 -0.94 -14.27
CA VAL A 65 -8.98 -1.38 -13.01
C VAL A 65 -9.95 -2.25 -12.21
N ALA A 66 -11.23 -1.86 -12.14
CA ALA A 66 -12.27 -2.64 -11.48
C ALA A 66 -12.46 -4.01 -12.14
N GLU A 67 -12.52 -4.07 -13.47
CA GLU A 67 -12.62 -5.32 -14.22
C GLU A 67 -11.41 -6.24 -13.99
N ALA A 68 -10.20 -5.69 -14.04
CA ALA A 68 -8.98 -6.46 -13.76
C ALA A 68 -8.94 -6.97 -12.32
N PHE A 69 -9.43 -6.19 -11.36
CA PHE A 69 -9.54 -6.58 -9.96
C PHE A 69 -10.52 -7.75 -9.79
N GLU A 70 -11.75 -7.66 -10.33
CA GLU A 70 -12.72 -8.76 -10.25
C GLU A 70 -12.20 -10.05 -10.92
N ALA A 71 -11.56 -9.92 -12.09
CA ALA A 71 -10.96 -11.06 -12.76
C ALA A 71 -9.86 -11.73 -11.91
N CYS A 72 -9.10 -10.95 -11.13
CA CYS A 72 -8.13 -11.47 -10.17
C CYS A 72 -8.82 -12.21 -9.01
N VAL A 73 -9.88 -11.61 -8.45
CA VAL A 73 -10.68 -12.20 -7.37
C VAL A 73 -11.27 -13.55 -7.78
N ASP A 74 -11.83 -13.64 -8.99
CA ASP A 74 -12.36 -14.88 -9.55
C ASP A 74 -11.27 -15.96 -9.65
N ARG A 75 -10.08 -15.59 -10.15
CA ARG A 75 -8.96 -16.53 -10.31
C ARG A 75 -8.46 -17.08 -8.98
N ILE A 76 -8.33 -16.24 -7.94
CA ILE A 76 -7.90 -16.71 -6.62
C ILE A 76 -8.99 -17.55 -5.93
N GLY A 77 -10.27 -17.22 -6.16
CA GLY A 77 -11.40 -18.03 -5.72
C GLY A 77 -11.42 -19.41 -6.36
N GLN A 78 -11.21 -19.49 -7.69
CA GLN A 78 -11.07 -20.75 -8.42
C GLN A 78 -9.87 -21.58 -7.95
N ALA A 79 -8.80 -20.92 -7.49
CA ALA A 79 -7.64 -21.57 -6.88
C ALA A 79 -7.86 -22.00 -5.40
N GLY A 80 -9.06 -21.80 -4.86
CA GLY A 80 -9.50 -22.30 -3.55
C GLY A 80 -9.53 -21.26 -2.43
N ALA A 81 -9.11 -20.01 -2.66
CA ALA A 81 -9.19 -18.98 -1.64
C ALA A 81 -10.65 -18.68 -1.26
N ARG A 82 -10.90 -18.43 0.03
CA ARG A 82 -12.21 -17.99 0.51
C ARG A 82 -12.26 -16.48 0.53
N VAL A 83 -12.96 -15.90 -0.43
CA VAL A 83 -13.12 -14.44 -0.53
C VAL A 83 -14.46 -14.03 0.06
N ALA A 84 -14.49 -12.96 0.83
CA ALA A 84 -15.71 -12.38 1.36
C ALA A 84 -15.65 -10.85 1.27
N ASP A 85 -16.76 -10.26 0.82
CA ASP A 85 -16.95 -8.82 0.88
C ASP A 85 -17.25 -8.41 2.33
N LEU A 86 -16.65 -7.28 2.73
CA LEU A 86 -16.92 -6.62 4.00
C LEU A 86 -16.88 -5.10 3.78
N SER A 87 -17.50 -4.35 4.68
CA SER A 87 -17.37 -2.89 4.70
C SER A 87 -16.43 -2.50 5.84
N ILE A 88 -15.62 -1.47 5.57
CA ILE A 88 -14.86 -0.71 6.57
C ILE A 88 -15.15 0.79 6.42
N ASP A 89 -16.30 1.14 5.83
CA ASP A 89 -16.63 2.53 5.50
C ASP A 89 -16.72 3.41 6.77
N ASP A 90 -17.10 2.82 7.91
CA ASP A 90 -17.09 3.44 9.22
C ASP A 90 -15.66 3.84 9.64
N LEU A 91 -14.69 2.92 9.54
CA LEU A 91 -13.29 3.19 9.81
C LEU A 91 -12.72 4.27 8.88
N ILE A 92 -13.06 4.21 7.58
CA ILE A 92 -12.62 5.23 6.62
C ILE A 92 -13.23 6.59 6.94
N ALA A 93 -14.51 6.64 7.33
CA ALA A 93 -15.17 7.88 7.74
C ALA A 93 -14.52 8.48 9.00
N GLU A 94 -14.20 7.66 10.00
CA GLU A 94 -13.49 8.09 11.20
C GLU A 94 -12.08 8.60 10.88
N MET A 95 -11.34 7.90 10.02
CA MET A 95 -10.01 8.33 9.59
C MET A 95 -10.06 9.68 8.85
N ARG A 96 -11.04 9.88 7.97
CA ARG A 96 -11.29 11.17 7.30
C ARG A 96 -11.66 12.27 8.30
N ALA A 97 -12.48 11.95 9.31
CA ALA A 97 -12.84 12.90 10.34
C ALA A 97 -11.63 13.31 11.19
N ALA A 98 -10.78 12.35 11.58
CA ALA A 98 -9.57 12.57 12.36
C ALA A 98 -8.53 13.41 11.61
N THR A 99 -8.41 13.20 10.29
CA THR A 99 -7.43 13.89 9.44
C THR A 99 -7.97 15.16 8.76
N ARG A 100 -9.18 15.61 9.12
CA ARG A 100 -9.87 16.75 8.49
C ARG A 100 -9.04 18.04 8.41
N ARG A 101 -8.20 18.30 9.43
CA ARG A 101 -7.35 19.51 9.48
C ARG A 101 -6.02 19.34 8.74
N GLY A 102 -5.64 18.10 8.43
CA GLY A 102 -4.35 17.74 7.88
C GLY A 102 -4.01 16.30 8.26
N THR A 103 -3.29 15.62 7.38
CA THR A 103 -2.74 14.29 7.67
C THR A 103 -1.36 14.44 8.35
N ILE A 104 -0.88 13.38 9.00
CA ILE A 104 0.51 13.33 9.51
C ILE A 104 1.49 13.63 8.37
N ALA A 105 1.28 13.02 7.19
CA ALA A 105 2.11 13.27 6.02
C ALA A 105 2.13 14.74 5.59
N SER A 106 0.98 15.41 5.60
CA SER A 106 0.89 16.83 5.24
C SER A 106 1.62 17.73 6.23
N MET A 107 1.54 17.42 7.54
CA MET A 107 2.19 18.21 8.58
C MET A 107 3.70 18.02 8.57
N GLU A 108 4.16 16.78 8.49
CA GLU A 108 5.60 16.47 8.41
C GLU A 108 6.21 16.99 7.11
N GLY A 109 5.52 16.81 5.97
CA GLY A 109 5.97 17.35 4.69
C GLY A 109 6.08 18.88 4.69
N ALA A 110 5.13 19.58 5.33
CA ALA A 110 5.21 21.04 5.45
C ALA A 110 6.45 21.49 6.25
N GLU A 111 6.82 20.76 7.30
CA GLU A 111 8.05 21.03 8.06
C GLU A 111 9.30 20.73 7.23
N VAL A 112 9.36 19.58 6.55
CA VAL A 112 10.48 19.20 5.68
C VAL A 112 10.71 20.23 4.58
N HIS A 113 9.64 20.82 4.05
CA HIS A 113 9.70 21.78 2.94
C HIS A 113 9.55 23.24 3.38
N ALA A 114 9.63 23.55 4.68
CA ALA A 114 9.34 24.89 5.21
C ALA A 114 10.17 25.99 4.53
N ASP A 115 11.46 25.76 4.32
CA ASP A 115 12.36 26.72 3.66
C ASP A 115 11.94 26.96 2.20
N TRP A 116 11.64 25.91 1.43
CA TRP A 116 11.19 26.04 0.03
C TRP A 116 9.85 26.76 -0.09
N LEU A 117 8.94 26.53 0.86
CA LEU A 117 7.66 27.23 0.91
C LEU A 117 7.85 28.72 1.22
N ALA A 118 8.84 29.08 2.04
CA ALA A 118 9.13 30.46 2.40
C ALA A 118 9.90 31.24 1.32
N SER A 119 10.86 30.59 0.65
CA SER A 119 11.75 31.26 -0.32
C SER A 119 11.42 31.01 -1.79
N GLY A 120 10.50 30.08 -2.09
CA GLY A 120 10.32 29.50 -3.41
C GLY A 120 11.32 28.37 -3.68
N ALA A 121 10.92 27.39 -4.49
CA ALA A 121 11.82 26.35 -4.98
C ALA A 121 12.83 26.98 -5.95
N SER A 122 14.13 26.80 -5.69
CA SER A 122 15.21 27.19 -6.61
C SER A 122 15.40 26.15 -7.71
#